data_AF-A0A347ZRP4-F1
#
_entry.id   AF-A0A347ZRP4-F1
#
_cell.length_a   1.000
_cell.length_b   1.000
_cell.length_c   1.000
_cell.angle_alpha   90.00
_cell.angle_beta   90.00
_cell.angle_gamma   90.00
#
_symmetry.space_group_name_H-M   'P 1'
#
loop_
_entity.id
_entity.type
_entity.pdbx_description
1 polymer ?
#
loop_
_entity_poly.entity_id
_entity_poly.type
_entity_poly.pdbx_seq_one_letter_code
_entity_poly.pdbx_strand_id
1 'polypeptide(L)'
;MAQDNRKSIAVGIIGTGGMGTRHAGNIHRLVDGALVSAVFDTDQKNAANAAAVCDGAQIFDDPLKLIDSPTLDAVLIASPDNNHSDMTLACLKAGKPVLCEKPLATNVEDALAVVQAEMQSGKRLVSVGFMRRFDPQHAAVREAVLSGELGQPLLWKGVHRNASSAYGTSGATVLTNSAGHDMDSARFLLGEEVLEVYVRGIKTRPELHEDTRDLLILNMRMSHDKMAVGEVFVNADYGYEVSAEVVCQYGTALTQQPDKVLLRHKAHRGFYVSADWLSPFTEAYIAEDRAWIESLQNGTVFSGASAWDGYMAMAVTTACIESLHSGKIVPVNTIEKAEMYQ
;
A
#
# COMPACT_ATOMS: atom_id res chain seq x y z
N MET A 1 29.99 23.21 -6.99
CA MET A 1 29.00 22.12 -6.94
C MET A 1 29.58 21.08 -6.02
N ALA A 2 29.01 20.89 -4.82
CA ALA A 2 29.51 19.87 -3.91
C ALA A 2 29.26 18.51 -4.57
N GLN A 3 30.31 17.68 -4.72
CA GLN A 3 30.13 16.28 -5.05
C GLN A 3 29.32 15.65 -3.93
N ASP A 4 28.11 15.21 -4.25
CA ASP A 4 27.26 14.47 -3.33
C ASP A 4 27.95 13.13 -3.05
N ASN A 5 28.58 13.03 -1.88
CA ASN A 5 29.39 11.89 -1.45
C ASN A 5 28.52 10.74 -0.89
N ARG A 6 27.20 10.77 -1.14
CA ARG A 6 26.27 9.73 -0.71
C ARG A 6 26.51 8.43 -1.50
N LYS A 7 26.60 7.31 -0.77
CA LYS A 7 26.70 5.98 -1.36
C LYS A 7 25.44 5.71 -2.19
N SER A 8 25.61 5.39 -3.48
CA SER A 8 24.50 4.94 -4.31
C SER A 8 23.99 3.58 -3.83
N ILE A 9 22.67 3.42 -3.69
CA ILE A 9 22.03 2.18 -3.23
C ILE A 9 21.78 1.27 -4.44
N ALA A 10 22.41 0.10 -4.44
CA ALA A 10 22.18 -0.93 -5.44
C ALA A 10 20.94 -1.77 -5.10
N VAL A 11 19.87 -1.64 -5.90
CA VAL A 11 18.59 -2.32 -5.68
C VAL A 11 18.46 -3.52 -6.60
N GLY A 12 18.01 -4.65 -6.05
CA GLY A 12 17.50 -5.79 -6.81
C GLY A 12 15.97 -5.81 -6.84
N ILE A 13 15.36 -6.19 -7.96
CA ILE A 13 13.90 -6.29 -8.08
C ILE A 13 13.49 -7.74 -8.36
N ILE A 14 12.59 -8.28 -7.54
CA ILE A 14 12.01 -9.62 -7.68
C ILE A 14 10.56 -9.47 -8.12
N GLY A 15 10.24 -9.97 -9.32
CA GLY A 15 8.97 -9.74 -9.99
C GLY A 15 9.01 -8.43 -10.76
N THR A 16 9.04 -8.51 -12.08
CA THR A 16 9.17 -7.35 -12.97
C THR A 16 8.01 -7.26 -13.95
N GLY A 17 6.82 -7.63 -13.49
CA GLY A 17 5.55 -7.34 -14.18
C GLY A 17 5.21 -5.84 -14.17
N GLY A 18 3.92 -5.51 -14.15
CA GLY A 18 3.46 -4.11 -14.23
C GLY A 18 4.04 -3.19 -13.15
N MET A 19 3.91 -3.57 -11.87
CA MET A 19 4.42 -2.77 -10.75
C MET A 19 5.94 -2.83 -10.64
N GLY A 20 6.55 -4.02 -10.75
CA GLY A 20 8.00 -4.15 -10.69
C GLY A 20 8.72 -3.33 -11.77
N THR A 21 8.23 -3.33 -13.02
CA THR A 21 8.79 -2.48 -14.08
C THR A 21 8.58 -0.99 -13.81
N ARG A 22 7.48 -0.61 -13.16
CA ARG A 22 7.23 0.79 -12.77
C ARG A 22 8.20 1.26 -11.69
N HIS A 23 8.36 0.51 -10.60
CA HIS A 23 9.39 0.81 -9.59
C HIS A 23 10.78 0.84 -10.20
N ALA A 24 11.10 -0.11 -11.09
CA ALA A 24 12.37 -0.13 -11.79
C ALA A 24 12.62 1.18 -12.54
N GLY A 25 11.63 1.64 -13.31
CA GLY A 25 11.67 2.91 -14.02
C GLY A 25 11.71 4.14 -13.11
N ASN A 26 10.94 4.16 -12.02
CA ASN A 26 10.93 5.25 -11.05
C ASN A 26 12.30 5.39 -10.37
N ILE A 27 12.81 4.31 -9.79
CA ILE A 27 14.10 4.28 -9.09
C ILE A 27 15.21 4.68 -10.04
N HIS A 28 15.23 4.11 -11.25
CA HIS A 28 16.30 4.38 -12.21
C HIS A 28 16.29 5.82 -12.75
N ARG A 29 15.12 6.45 -12.92
CA ARG A 29 14.99 7.73 -13.65
C ARG A 29 14.69 8.94 -12.76
N LEU A 30 14.08 8.73 -11.60
CA LEU A 30 13.43 9.79 -10.81
C LEU A 30 13.86 9.82 -9.33
N VAL A 31 14.69 8.87 -8.90
CA VAL A 31 15.20 8.78 -7.53
C VAL A 31 16.72 8.90 -7.53
N ASP A 32 17.22 9.94 -6.87
CA ASP A 32 18.65 10.20 -6.80
C ASP A 32 19.37 9.22 -5.86
N GLY A 33 20.57 8.79 -6.26
CA GLY A 33 21.44 7.95 -5.43
C GLY A 33 20.94 6.52 -5.22
N ALA A 34 20.17 5.99 -6.18
CA ALA A 34 19.91 4.57 -6.30
C ALA A 34 20.11 4.10 -7.75
N LEU A 35 20.31 2.80 -7.92
CA LEU A 35 20.40 2.15 -9.23
C LEU A 35 19.75 0.76 -9.12
N VAL A 36 18.96 0.40 -10.12
CA VAL A 36 18.45 -0.98 -10.26
C VAL A 36 19.56 -1.81 -10.89
N SER A 37 20.29 -2.57 -10.06
CA SER A 37 21.46 -3.35 -10.50
C SER A 37 21.12 -4.77 -10.94
N ALA A 38 20.01 -5.31 -10.43
CA ALA A 38 19.60 -6.67 -10.71
C ALA A 38 18.09 -6.79 -10.80
N VAL A 39 17.63 -7.72 -11.64
CA VAL A 39 16.22 -8.06 -11.80
C VAL A 39 16.04 -9.57 -11.86
N PHE A 40 14.90 -10.04 -11.38
CA PHE A 40 14.44 -11.41 -11.54
C PHE A 40 12.94 -11.43 -11.87
N ASP A 41 12.55 -12.27 -12.82
CA ASP A 41 11.16 -12.66 -13.05
C ASP A 41 11.12 -14.10 -13.58
N THR A 42 10.08 -14.85 -13.20
CA THR A 42 9.83 -16.18 -13.74
C THR A 42 9.56 -16.15 -15.25
N ASP A 43 8.96 -15.07 -15.76
CA ASP A 43 8.87 -14.78 -17.18
C ASP A 43 10.09 -13.95 -17.63
N GLN A 44 10.98 -14.61 -18.36
CA GLN A 44 12.20 -14.00 -18.88
C GLN A 44 11.96 -12.77 -19.77
N LYS A 45 10.78 -12.63 -20.39
CA LYS A 45 10.43 -11.43 -21.15
C LYS A 45 10.23 -10.23 -20.23
N ASN A 46 9.58 -10.42 -19.09
CA ASN A 46 9.41 -9.37 -18.09
C ASN A 46 10.77 -8.91 -17.55
N ALA A 47 11.64 -9.87 -17.20
CA ALA A 47 12.99 -9.56 -16.71
C ALA A 47 13.80 -8.78 -17.77
N ALA A 48 13.76 -9.21 -19.04
CA ALA A 48 14.44 -8.52 -20.13
C ALA A 48 13.91 -7.08 -20.36
N ASN A 49 12.58 -6.89 -20.29
CA ASN A 49 11.97 -5.57 -20.43
C ASN A 49 12.40 -4.62 -19.31
N ALA A 50 12.40 -5.09 -18.06
CA ALA A 50 12.82 -4.29 -16.91
C ALA A 50 14.33 -3.97 -16.94
N ALA A 51 15.17 -4.93 -17.33
CA ALA A 51 16.60 -4.70 -17.53
C ALA A 51 16.86 -3.63 -18.59
N ALA A 52 16.11 -3.63 -19.70
CA ALA A 52 16.22 -2.62 -20.75
C ALA A 52 15.80 -1.21 -20.28
N VAL A 53 14.89 -1.11 -19.30
CA VAL A 53 14.50 0.17 -18.68
C VAL A 53 15.60 0.73 -17.76
N CYS A 54 16.51 -0.12 -17.29
CA CYS A 54 17.49 0.18 -16.24
C CYS A 54 18.94 -0.06 -16.70
N ASP A 55 19.31 0.48 -17.86
CA ASP A 55 20.67 0.43 -18.43
C ASP A 55 21.30 -0.99 -18.49
N GLY A 56 20.48 -2.03 -18.67
CA GLY A 56 20.95 -3.41 -18.77
C GLY A 56 21.25 -4.08 -17.43
N ALA A 57 20.46 -3.77 -16.39
CA ALA A 57 20.51 -4.45 -15.09
C ALA A 57 20.67 -5.98 -15.21
N GLN A 58 21.47 -6.57 -14.33
CA GLN A 58 21.77 -8.01 -14.40
C GLN A 58 20.50 -8.84 -14.20
N ILE A 59 20.21 -9.74 -15.14
CA ILE A 59 19.12 -10.69 -15.00
C ILE A 59 19.61 -11.91 -14.22
N PHE A 60 18.95 -12.21 -13.11
CA PHE A 60 19.18 -13.43 -12.34
C PHE A 60 18.21 -14.54 -12.79
N ASP A 61 18.64 -15.79 -12.64
CA ASP A 61 17.85 -17.00 -12.92
C ASP A 61 17.15 -17.55 -11.67
N ASP A 62 17.48 -17.00 -10.50
CA ASP A 62 17.04 -17.47 -9.19
C ASP A 62 16.88 -16.26 -8.24
N PRO A 63 15.70 -16.05 -7.63
CA PRO A 63 15.48 -14.91 -6.75
C PRO A 63 16.31 -15.00 -5.47
N LEU A 64 16.62 -16.21 -4.98
CA LEU A 64 17.44 -16.38 -3.76
C LEU A 64 18.89 -15.98 -4.01
N LYS A 65 19.44 -16.29 -5.19
CA LYS A 65 20.77 -15.80 -5.59
C LYS A 65 20.81 -14.28 -5.72
N LEU A 66 19.72 -13.65 -6.16
CA LEU A 66 19.60 -12.20 -6.20
C LEU A 66 19.64 -11.64 -4.77
N ILE A 67 18.84 -12.18 -3.85
CA ILE A 67 18.80 -11.76 -2.44
C ILE A 67 20.19 -11.88 -1.78
N ASP A 68 20.86 -13.02 -1.99
CA ASP A 68 22.18 -13.32 -1.41
C ASP A 68 23.34 -12.54 -2.07
N SER A 69 23.07 -11.81 -3.15
CA SER A 69 24.12 -11.10 -3.88
C SER A 69 24.79 -10.04 -2.98
N PRO A 70 26.12 -10.07 -2.80
CA PRO A 70 26.84 -9.08 -2.00
C PRO A 70 26.96 -7.72 -2.71
N THR A 71 26.60 -7.64 -3.99
CA THR A 71 26.64 -6.39 -4.77
C THR A 71 25.36 -5.56 -4.64
N LEU A 72 24.32 -6.12 -4.02
CA LEU A 72 23.05 -5.43 -3.78
C LEU A 72 22.96 -4.95 -2.34
N ASP A 73 22.43 -3.75 -2.14
CA ASP A 73 22.20 -3.16 -0.82
C ASP A 73 20.78 -3.45 -0.32
N ALA A 74 19.79 -3.56 -1.21
CA ALA A 74 18.39 -3.77 -0.86
C ALA A 74 17.61 -4.50 -1.96
N VAL A 75 16.42 -5.01 -1.63
CA VAL A 75 15.53 -5.73 -2.54
C VAL A 75 14.13 -5.11 -2.56
N LEU A 76 13.54 -4.98 -3.75
CA LEU A 76 12.14 -4.65 -3.92
C LEU A 76 11.40 -5.89 -4.43
N ILE A 77 10.31 -6.27 -3.76
CA ILE A 77 9.48 -7.42 -4.13
C ILE A 77 8.19 -6.90 -4.74
N ALA A 78 7.96 -7.20 -6.01
CA ALA A 78 6.74 -6.92 -6.77
C ALA A 78 6.33 -8.15 -7.62
N SER A 79 6.59 -9.34 -7.08
CA SER A 79 6.18 -10.64 -7.64
C SER A 79 4.69 -10.88 -7.41
N PRO A 80 4.12 -12.02 -7.85
CA PRO A 80 2.77 -12.39 -7.43
C PRO A 80 2.65 -12.49 -5.90
N ASP A 81 1.51 -12.06 -5.34
CA ASP A 81 1.25 -11.91 -3.90
C ASP A 81 1.60 -13.15 -3.07
N ASN A 82 1.41 -14.35 -3.62
CA ASN A 82 1.67 -15.61 -2.95
C ASN A 82 3.17 -15.87 -2.67
N ASN A 83 4.07 -15.09 -3.26
CA ASN A 83 5.51 -15.19 -3.05
C ASN A 83 6.05 -14.12 -2.09
N HIS A 84 5.24 -13.14 -1.68
CA HIS A 84 5.71 -11.98 -0.92
C HIS A 84 6.33 -12.38 0.42
N SER A 85 5.61 -13.11 1.26
CA SER A 85 6.09 -13.55 2.58
C SER A 85 7.38 -14.34 2.50
N ASP A 86 7.45 -15.34 1.60
CA ASP A 86 8.64 -16.18 1.42
C ASP A 86 9.87 -15.35 1.00
N MET A 87 9.70 -14.44 0.05
CA MET A 87 10.79 -13.58 -0.43
C MET A 87 11.21 -12.54 0.64
N THR A 88 10.25 -12.00 1.40
CA THR A 88 10.55 -11.10 2.53
C THR A 88 11.31 -11.82 3.65
N LEU A 89 10.90 -13.05 4.00
CA LEU A 89 11.61 -13.89 4.97
C LEU A 89 13.02 -14.24 4.51
N ALA A 90 13.21 -14.51 3.22
CA ALA A 90 14.54 -14.72 2.64
C ALA A 90 15.41 -13.46 2.75
N CYS A 91 14.86 -12.27 2.49
CA CYS A 91 15.58 -11.00 2.67
C CYS A 91 15.98 -10.78 4.14
N LEU A 92 15.07 -11.02 5.09
CA LEU A 92 15.34 -10.94 6.52
C LEU A 92 16.47 -11.88 6.94
N LYS A 93 16.45 -13.13 6.47
CA LYS A 93 17.49 -14.13 6.74
C LYS A 93 18.86 -13.69 6.19
N ALA A 94 18.88 -13.04 5.04
CA ALA A 94 20.09 -12.47 4.44
C ALA A 94 20.52 -11.12 5.07
N GLY A 95 19.72 -10.57 5.99
CA GLY A 95 19.96 -9.23 6.56
C GLY A 95 19.82 -8.10 5.53
N LYS A 96 19.02 -8.32 4.49
CA LYS A 96 18.82 -7.41 3.36
C LYS A 96 17.57 -6.56 3.60
N PRO A 97 17.67 -5.21 3.63
CA PRO A 97 16.51 -4.33 3.62
C PRO A 97 15.60 -4.62 2.42
N VAL A 98 14.29 -4.56 2.65
CA VAL A 98 13.28 -4.96 1.65
C VAL A 98 12.08 -4.02 1.64
N LEU A 99 11.68 -3.59 0.44
CA LEU A 99 10.36 -2.99 0.20
C LEU A 99 9.49 -4.03 -0.50
N CYS A 100 8.45 -4.50 0.18
CA CYS A 100 7.50 -5.44 -0.37
C CYS A 100 6.24 -4.70 -0.83
N GLU A 101 5.85 -4.87 -2.09
CA GLU A 101 4.53 -4.44 -2.53
C GLU A 101 3.42 -5.06 -1.69
N LYS A 102 2.29 -4.37 -1.59
CA LYS A 102 1.14 -4.89 -0.85
C LYS A 102 0.45 -6.00 -1.66
N PRO A 103 -0.10 -7.03 -1.00
CA PRO A 103 -0.10 -7.26 0.45
C PRO A 103 1.22 -7.89 0.94
N LEU A 104 1.56 -7.76 2.23
CA LEU A 104 2.76 -8.40 2.79
C LEU A 104 2.74 -9.93 2.68
N ALA A 105 1.56 -10.52 2.77
CA ALA A 105 1.31 -11.96 2.61
C ALA A 105 -0.14 -12.18 2.14
N THR A 106 -0.50 -13.42 1.83
CA THR A 106 -1.88 -13.78 1.42
C THR A 106 -2.74 -14.29 2.57
N ASN A 107 -2.16 -14.47 3.76
CA ASN A 107 -2.85 -14.85 4.99
C ASN A 107 -2.19 -14.19 6.22
N VAL A 108 -2.88 -14.26 7.35
CA VAL A 108 -2.49 -13.55 8.59
C VAL A 108 -1.30 -14.25 9.25
N GLU A 109 -1.24 -15.57 9.16
CA GLU A 109 -0.19 -16.41 9.76
C GLU A 109 1.18 -16.13 9.13
N ASP A 110 1.24 -16.01 7.80
CA ASP A 110 2.47 -15.70 7.07
C ASP A 110 2.91 -14.25 7.30
N ALA A 111 1.98 -13.30 7.36
CA ALA A 111 2.31 -11.92 7.70
C ALA A 111 2.85 -11.82 9.15
N LEU A 112 2.29 -12.59 10.08
CA LEU A 112 2.79 -12.69 11.45
C LEU A 112 4.18 -13.32 11.50
N ALA A 113 4.45 -14.34 10.67
CA ALA A 113 5.77 -14.96 10.58
C ALA A 113 6.84 -13.95 10.14
N VAL A 114 6.53 -13.05 9.21
CA VAL A 114 7.43 -11.94 8.82
C VAL A 114 7.72 -11.02 10.00
N VAL A 115 6.67 -10.57 10.71
CA VAL A 115 6.82 -9.70 11.90
C VAL A 115 7.69 -10.38 12.96
N GLN A 116 7.44 -11.66 13.26
CA GLN A 116 8.22 -12.41 14.23
C GLN A 116 9.69 -12.57 13.82
N ALA A 117 9.96 -12.83 12.54
CA ALA A 117 11.32 -12.95 12.01
C ALA A 117 12.06 -11.60 12.07
N GLU A 118 11.38 -10.49 11.75
CA GLU A 118 11.96 -9.15 11.85
C GLU A 118 12.25 -8.79 13.31
N MET A 119 11.34 -9.09 14.25
CA MET A 119 11.56 -8.93 15.69
C MET A 119 12.77 -9.73 16.19
N GLN A 120 12.93 -10.98 15.73
CA GLN A 120 14.08 -11.81 16.09
C GLN A 120 15.40 -11.25 15.55
N SER A 121 15.37 -10.57 14.39
CA SER A 121 16.56 -9.92 13.82
C SER A 121 17.02 -8.70 14.61
N GLY A 122 16.12 -8.08 15.38
CA GLY A 122 16.36 -6.84 16.14
C GLY A 122 16.56 -5.61 15.25
N LYS A 123 16.24 -5.67 13.95
CA LYS A 123 16.40 -4.59 12.98
C LYS A 123 15.13 -4.37 12.19
N ARG A 124 14.80 -3.11 11.91
CA ARG A 124 13.72 -2.71 10.99
C ARG A 124 14.24 -2.76 9.57
N LEU A 125 13.95 -3.85 8.85
CA LEU A 125 14.39 -4.12 7.49
C LEU A 125 13.23 -4.20 6.48
N VAL A 126 12.00 -4.38 6.94
CA VAL A 126 10.82 -4.60 6.10
C VAL A 126 9.97 -3.33 6.02
N SER A 127 9.80 -2.88 4.79
CA SER A 127 8.87 -1.84 4.37
C SER A 127 7.77 -2.45 3.52
N VAL A 128 6.56 -1.89 3.58
CA VAL A 128 5.39 -2.34 2.80
C VAL A 128 4.89 -1.21 1.91
N GLY A 129 4.54 -1.52 0.65
CA GLY A 129 4.10 -0.59 -0.39
C GLY A 129 2.69 -0.03 -0.19
N PHE A 130 2.45 0.66 0.92
CA PHE A 130 1.21 1.43 1.14
C PHE A 130 1.40 2.88 0.67
N MET A 131 1.53 3.03 -0.64
CA MET A 131 1.85 4.30 -1.30
C MET A 131 0.92 5.48 -0.94
N ARG A 132 -0.32 5.23 -0.50
CA ARG A 132 -1.24 6.30 -0.07
C ARG A 132 -0.68 7.13 1.09
N ARG A 133 0.24 6.60 1.90
CA ARG A 133 0.93 7.38 2.95
C ARG A 133 1.83 8.49 2.36
N PHE A 134 2.22 8.35 1.09
CA PHE A 134 3.07 9.26 0.33
C PHE A 134 2.29 10.07 -0.73
N ASP A 135 0.97 9.88 -0.83
CA ASP A 135 0.12 10.77 -1.61
C ASP A 135 0.12 12.17 -0.98
N PRO A 136 0.42 13.25 -1.72
CA PRO A 136 0.50 14.60 -1.15
C PRO A 136 -0.75 15.03 -0.40
N GLN A 137 -1.95 14.61 -0.83
CA GLN A 137 -3.19 14.97 -0.15
C GLN A 137 -3.36 14.20 1.16
N HIS A 138 -3.08 12.90 1.18
CA HIS A 138 -3.10 12.11 2.41
C HIS A 138 -2.04 12.59 3.41
N ALA A 139 -0.83 12.92 2.94
CA ALA A 139 0.23 13.49 3.76
C ALA A 139 -0.20 14.84 4.38
N ALA A 140 -0.82 15.72 3.60
CA ALA A 140 -1.34 17.00 4.09
C ALA A 140 -2.47 16.83 5.11
N VAL A 141 -3.38 15.86 4.92
CA VAL A 141 -4.41 15.52 5.92
C VAL A 141 -3.75 15.03 7.22
N ARG A 142 -2.75 14.14 7.11
CA ARG A 142 -2.01 13.65 8.28
C ARG A 142 -1.34 14.79 9.03
N GLU A 143 -0.65 15.70 8.32
CA GLU A 143 -0.01 16.87 8.92
C GLU A 143 -1.01 17.76 9.66
N ALA A 144 -2.16 18.07 9.04
CA ALA A 144 -3.22 18.87 9.64
C ALA A 144 -3.85 18.20 10.88
N VAL A 145 -3.93 16.87 10.90
CA VAL A 145 -4.40 16.12 12.09
C VAL A 145 -3.35 16.13 13.19
N LEU A 146 -2.08 15.94 12.85
CA LEU A 146 -0.98 15.89 13.83
C LEU A 146 -0.61 17.27 14.39
N SER A 147 -0.93 18.37 13.71
CA SER A 147 -0.70 19.73 14.23
C SER A 147 -1.50 20.01 15.51
N GLY A 148 -2.60 19.29 15.74
CA GLY A 148 -3.49 19.46 16.88
C GLY A 148 -4.42 20.68 16.78
N GLU A 149 -4.30 21.49 15.72
CA GLU A 149 -5.13 22.70 15.53
C GLU A 149 -6.63 22.36 15.41
N LEU A 150 -6.96 21.19 14.88
CA LEU A 150 -8.33 20.69 14.74
C LEU A 150 -8.85 19.96 15.99
N GLY A 151 -8.04 19.87 17.05
CA GLY A 151 -8.29 19.04 18.24
C GLY A 151 -8.03 17.55 17.99
N GLN A 152 -8.45 16.69 18.92
CA GLN A 152 -8.22 15.25 18.80
C GLN A 152 -9.00 14.65 17.61
N PRO A 153 -8.41 13.74 16.82
CA PRO A 153 -9.12 13.03 15.77
C PRO A 153 -10.12 12.02 16.37
N LEU A 154 -11.31 11.93 15.76
CA LEU A 154 -12.44 11.15 16.28
C LEU A 154 -12.92 10.08 15.28
N LEU A 155 -13.00 10.44 13.99
CA LEU A 155 -13.57 9.59 12.96
C LEU A 155 -12.80 9.73 11.65
N TRP A 156 -12.45 8.60 11.04
CA TRP A 156 -12.03 8.55 9.64
C TRP A 156 -13.19 8.15 8.73
N LYS A 157 -13.31 8.79 7.58
CA LYS A 157 -14.27 8.45 6.51
C LYS A 157 -13.51 8.28 5.20
N GLY A 158 -13.66 7.13 4.56
CA GLY A 158 -13.07 6.86 3.25
C GLY A 158 -14.11 6.60 2.17
N VAL A 159 -13.82 7.05 0.97
CA VAL A 159 -14.52 6.67 -0.26
C VAL A 159 -13.48 6.11 -1.22
N HIS A 160 -13.71 4.90 -1.72
CA HIS A 160 -12.87 4.24 -2.72
C HIS A 160 -13.76 3.68 -3.81
N ARG A 161 -13.67 4.26 -5.00
CA ARG A 161 -14.51 3.89 -6.13
C ARG A 161 -13.67 3.54 -7.33
N ASN A 162 -14.04 2.47 -8.01
CA ASN A 162 -13.45 2.07 -9.28
C ASN A 162 -14.50 2.17 -10.39
N ALA A 163 -14.04 2.46 -11.60
CA ALA A 163 -14.92 2.51 -12.76
C ALA A 163 -15.59 1.16 -12.99
N SER A 164 -14.80 0.09 -12.95
CA SER A 164 -15.27 -1.29 -13.10
C SER A 164 -14.31 -2.30 -12.45
N SER A 165 -14.82 -3.51 -12.27
CA SER A 165 -14.07 -4.68 -11.81
C SER A 165 -14.25 -5.85 -12.79
N ALA A 166 -13.38 -6.87 -12.69
CA ALA A 166 -13.53 -8.07 -13.51
C ALA A 166 -14.82 -8.81 -13.16
N TYR A 167 -15.47 -9.41 -14.16
CA TYR A 167 -16.68 -10.20 -13.94
C TYR A 167 -16.42 -11.34 -12.96
N GLY A 168 -17.32 -11.51 -11.98
CA GLY A 168 -17.17 -12.53 -10.93
C GLY A 168 -16.29 -12.11 -9.75
N THR A 169 -15.84 -10.85 -9.68
CA THR A 169 -15.13 -10.33 -8.49
C THR A 169 -16.03 -10.48 -7.26
N SER A 170 -15.55 -11.25 -6.27
CA SER A 170 -16.25 -11.49 -5.01
C SER A 170 -16.03 -10.33 -4.02
N GLY A 171 -16.92 -10.18 -3.03
CA GLY A 171 -16.70 -9.21 -1.95
C GLY A 171 -15.41 -9.44 -1.17
N ALA A 172 -14.99 -10.70 -0.99
CA ALA A 172 -13.72 -11.03 -0.36
C ALA A 172 -12.51 -10.56 -1.19
N THR A 173 -12.61 -10.67 -2.52
CA THR A 173 -11.60 -10.14 -3.46
C THR A 173 -11.54 -8.62 -3.38
N VAL A 174 -12.67 -7.92 -3.28
CA VAL A 174 -12.69 -6.45 -3.10
C VAL A 174 -12.02 -6.06 -1.78
N LEU A 175 -12.32 -6.76 -0.69
CA LEU A 175 -11.70 -6.51 0.60
C LEU A 175 -10.18 -6.69 0.56
N THR A 176 -9.71 -7.75 -0.09
CA THR A 176 -8.29 -8.09 -0.18
C THR A 176 -7.52 -7.14 -1.10
N ASN A 177 -8.03 -6.87 -2.31
CA ASN A 177 -7.26 -6.20 -3.35
C ASN A 177 -7.44 -4.68 -3.34
N SER A 178 -8.57 -4.18 -2.85
CA SER A 178 -8.93 -2.76 -2.86
C SER A 178 -8.95 -2.18 -1.44
N ALA A 179 -9.72 -2.77 -0.54
CA ALA A 179 -10.00 -2.18 0.78
C ALA A 179 -8.78 -2.19 1.73
N GLY A 180 -7.75 -3.01 1.46
CA GLY A 180 -6.52 -3.02 2.25
C GLY A 180 -5.85 -1.63 2.33
N HIS A 181 -5.91 -0.84 1.25
CA HIS A 181 -5.42 0.54 1.29
C HIS A 181 -6.28 1.46 2.18
N ASP A 182 -7.58 1.21 2.26
CA ASP A 182 -8.50 2.00 3.08
C ASP A 182 -8.31 1.70 4.58
N MET A 183 -8.10 0.42 4.90
CA MET A 183 -7.77 -0.03 6.26
C MET A 183 -6.43 0.55 6.72
N ASP A 184 -5.42 0.56 5.85
CA ASP A 184 -4.14 1.21 6.13
C ASP A 184 -4.30 2.73 6.28
N SER A 185 -5.00 3.40 5.36
CA SER A 185 -5.27 4.85 5.45
C SER A 185 -5.98 5.23 6.75
N ALA A 186 -6.95 4.45 7.21
CA ALA A 186 -7.64 4.72 8.48
C ALA A 186 -6.67 4.68 9.67
N ARG A 187 -5.83 3.63 9.75
CA ARG A 187 -4.80 3.48 10.79
C ARG A 187 -3.78 4.60 10.71
N PHE A 188 -3.26 4.86 9.51
CA PHE A 188 -2.27 5.88 9.24
C PHE A 188 -2.78 7.27 9.60
N LEU A 189 -3.99 7.66 9.21
CA LEU A 189 -4.48 9.01 9.45
C LEU A 189 -4.92 9.24 10.90
N LEU A 190 -5.55 8.25 11.55
CA LEU A 190 -5.98 8.36 12.95
C LEU A 190 -4.84 8.12 13.95
N GLY A 191 -3.78 7.42 13.54
CA GLY A 191 -2.72 6.95 14.43
C GLY A 191 -3.18 5.87 15.40
N GLU A 192 -4.18 5.07 15.04
CA GLU A 192 -4.81 4.06 15.90
C GLU A 192 -4.93 2.71 15.21
N GLU A 193 -5.11 1.66 16.01
CA GLU A 193 -5.29 0.29 15.53
C GLU A 193 -6.77 -0.08 15.48
N VAL A 194 -7.15 -0.96 14.54
CA VAL A 194 -8.52 -1.46 14.40
C VAL A 194 -8.75 -2.59 15.41
N LEU A 195 -9.82 -2.49 16.20
CA LEU A 195 -10.15 -3.47 17.24
C LEU A 195 -11.28 -4.42 16.83
N GLU A 196 -12.27 -3.93 16.08
CA GLU A 196 -13.35 -4.76 15.54
C GLU A 196 -13.90 -4.16 14.25
N VAL A 197 -14.49 -5.02 13.42
CA VAL A 197 -15.05 -4.65 12.13
C VAL A 197 -16.49 -5.13 11.99
N TYR A 198 -17.28 -4.38 11.24
CA TYR A 198 -18.59 -4.78 10.75
C TYR A 198 -18.77 -4.39 9.28
N VAL A 199 -18.92 -5.39 8.42
CA VAL A 199 -19.00 -5.22 6.97
C VAL A 199 -20.37 -5.60 6.45
N ARG A 200 -20.93 -4.73 5.61
CA ARG A 200 -22.09 -5.03 4.77
C ARG A 200 -21.74 -4.79 3.32
N GLY A 201 -22.17 -5.70 2.45
CA GLY A 201 -22.02 -5.56 1.01
C GLY A 201 -23.33 -5.87 0.30
N ILE A 202 -23.56 -5.21 -0.83
CA ILE A 202 -24.69 -5.50 -1.73
C ILE A 202 -24.19 -5.77 -3.14
N LYS A 203 -25.02 -6.46 -3.93
CA LYS A 203 -24.88 -6.55 -5.39
C LYS A 203 -25.65 -5.39 -6.00
N THR A 204 -24.98 -4.44 -6.63
CA THR A 204 -25.63 -3.20 -7.10
C THR A 204 -26.46 -3.39 -8.37
N ARG A 205 -26.19 -4.45 -9.14
CA ARG A 205 -26.82 -4.71 -10.45
C ARG A 205 -27.25 -6.16 -10.63
N PRO A 206 -28.40 -6.43 -11.30
CA PRO A 206 -28.89 -7.78 -11.50
C PRO A 206 -27.98 -8.65 -12.37
N GLU A 207 -27.30 -8.07 -13.37
CA GLU A 207 -26.46 -8.76 -14.35
C GLU A 207 -25.09 -9.23 -13.81
N LEU A 208 -24.67 -8.72 -12.65
CA LEU A 208 -23.46 -9.19 -11.98
C LEU A 208 -23.66 -10.61 -11.45
N HIS A 209 -22.54 -11.35 -11.36
CA HIS A 209 -22.52 -12.70 -10.78
C HIS A 209 -23.20 -12.72 -9.40
N GLU A 210 -23.89 -13.82 -9.06
CA GLU A 210 -24.73 -13.89 -7.86
C GLU A 210 -23.98 -13.63 -6.55
N ASP A 211 -22.74 -14.13 -6.47
CA ASP A 211 -21.85 -13.96 -5.32
C ASP A 211 -21.14 -12.60 -5.27
N THR A 212 -21.33 -11.73 -6.28
CA THR A 212 -20.71 -10.41 -6.27
C THR A 212 -21.28 -9.55 -5.15
N ARG A 213 -20.37 -8.89 -4.42
CA ARG A 213 -20.67 -7.77 -3.52
C ARG A 213 -19.73 -6.64 -3.90
N ASP A 214 -20.25 -5.68 -4.65
CA ASP A 214 -19.43 -4.67 -5.33
C ASP A 214 -19.52 -3.29 -4.69
N LEU A 215 -20.55 -3.03 -3.87
CA LEU A 215 -20.60 -1.90 -2.94
C LEU A 215 -20.54 -2.44 -1.52
N LEU A 216 -19.49 -2.07 -0.77
CA LEU A 216 -19.27 -2.44 0.61
C LEU A 216 -19.18 -1.21 1.51
N ILE A 217 -19.74 -1.33 2.71
CA ILE A 217 -19.53 -0.41 3.83
C ILE A 217 -18.80 -1.16 4.93
N LEU A 218 -17.65 -0.64 5.34
CA LEU A 218 -16.82 -1.13 6.41
C LEU A 218 -16.99 -0.19 7.61
N ASN A 219 -17.48 -0.69 8.73
CA ASN A 219 -17.46 0.04 10.01
C ASN A 219 -16.36 -0.56 10.87
N MET A 220 -15.56 0.28 11.50
CA MET A 220 -14.41 -0.12 12.29
C MET A 220 -14.43 0.63 13.62
N ARG A 221 -14.34 -0.11 14.73
CA ARG A 221 -13.98 0.48 16.03
C ARG A 221 -12.47 0.49 16.14
N MET A 222 -11.91 1.65 16.45
CA MET A 222 -10.47 1.84 16.62
C MET A 222 -10.12 1.83 18.11
N SER A 223 -8.83 1.74 18.43
CA SER A 223 -8.31 2.05 19.76
C SER A 223 -8.58 3.50 20.16
N HIS A 224 -8.52 3.77 21.48
CA HIS A 224 -8.75 5.09 22.07
C HIS A 224 -10.09 5.74 21.66
N ASP A 225 -11.15 4.93 21.62
CA ASP A 225 -12.54 5.35 21.33
C ASP A 225 -12.74 6.11 20.01
N LYS A 226 -11.83 5.93 19.03
CA LYS A 226 -12.00 6.46 17.67
C LYS A 226 -12.82 5.50 16.81
N MET A 227 -13.35 6.00 15.71
CA MET A 227 -14.14 5.23 14.75
C MET A 227 -13.60 5.41 13.33
N ALA A 228 -13.91 4.46 12.45
CA ALA A 228 -13.61 4.59 11.03
C ALA A 228 -14.72 3.96 10.17
N VAL A 229 -15.06 4.60 9.06
CA VAL A 229 -16.06 4.11 8.09
C VAL A 229 -15.51 4.22 6.67
N GLY A 230 -15.49 3.11 5.94
CA GLY A 230 -15.06 3.06 4.53
C GLY A 230 -16.20 2.66 3.61
N GLU A 231 -16.37 3.38 2.50
CA GLU A 231 -17.17 2.96 1.34
C GLU A 231 -16.24 2.46 0.24
N VAL A 232 -16.46 1.22 -0.23
CA VAL A 232 -15.74 0.66 -1.38
C VAL A 232 -16.74 0.26 -2.46
N PHE A 233 -16.70 0.91 -3.61
CA PHE A 233 -17.59 0.62 -4.74
C PHE A 233 -16.82 0.37 -6.04
N VAL A 234 -16.73 -0.89 -6.46
CA VAL A 234 -15.85 -1.27 -7.58
C VAL A 234 -16.50 -1.21 -8.97
N ASN A 235 -17.77 -0.81 -9.08
CA ASN A 235 -18.49 -0.64 -10.35
C ASN A 235 -19.25 0.69 -10.40
N ALA A 236 -18.55 1.78 -10.06
CA ALA A 236 -19.12 3.13 -10.03
C ALA A 236 -19.38 3.72 -11.44
N ASP A 237 -18.89 3.08 -12.50
CA ASP A 237 -18.92 3.47 -13.93
C ASP A 237 -18.16 4.76 -14.27
N TYR A 238 -18.32 5.81 -13.48
CA TYR A 238 -17.90 7.16 -13.85
C TYR A 238 -16.38 7.36 -13.81
N GLY A 239 -15.65 6.54 -13.06
CA GLY A 239 -14.19 6.67 -12.91
C GLY A 239 -13.66 6.08 -11.61
N TYR A 240 -12.40 6.39 -11.34
CA TYR A 240 -11.65 6.02 -10.15
C TYR A 240 -11.48 7.24 -9.24
N GLU A 241 -11.93 7.10 -7.99
CA GLU A 241 -11.82 8.14 -6.97
C GLU A 241 -11.50 7.53 -5.61
N VAL A 242 -10.55 8.16 -4.92
CA VAL A 242 -10.23 7.89 -3.53
C VAL A 242 -10.27 9.19 -2.77
N SER A 243 -10.95 9.21 -1.62
CA SER A 243 -10.88 10.32 -0.69
C SER A 243 -10.89 9.85 0.76
N ALA A 244 -10.30 10.66 1.62
CA ALA A 244 -10.29 10.49 3.06
C ALA A 244 -10.69 11.80 3.74
N GLU A 245 -11.50 11.72 4.78
CA GLU A 245 -11.81 12.80 5.71
C GLU A 245 -11.52 12.32 7.14
N VAL A 246 -10.84 13.15 7.92
CA VAL A 246 -10.70 12.97 9.36
C VAL A 246 -11.53 14.06 10.05
N VAL A 247 -12.50 13.62 10.85
CA VAL A 247 -13.28 14.47 11.73
C VAL A 247 -12.56 14.56 13.07
N CYS A 248 -12.28 15.78 13.50
CA CYS A 248 -11.66 16.10 14.77
C CYS A 248 -12.63 16.90 15.65
N GLN A 249 -12.24 17.18 16.90
CA GLN A 249 -13.10 17.89 17.87
C GLN A 249 -13.55 19.27 17.42
N TYR A 250 -12.71 20.01 16.68
CA TYR A 250 -12.93 21.41 16.33
C TYR A 250 -12.95 21.69 14.82
N GLY A 251 -12.87 20.65 13.99
CA GLY A 251 -12.91 20.78 12.53
C GLY A 251 -12.67 19.46 11.82
N THR A 252 -12.52 19.52 10.49
CA THR A 252 -12.21 18.35 9.66
C THR A 252 -11.05 18.64 8.71
N ALA A 253 -10.29 17.60 8.37
CA ALA A 253 -9.29 17.62 7.31
C ALA A 253 -9.67 16.59 6.26
N LEU A 254 -9.70 16.97 4.98
CA LEU A 254 -10.11 16.08 3.90
C LEU A 254 -9.22 16.21 2.67
N THR A 255 -9.03 15.11 1.95
CA THR A 255 -8.40 15.10 0.63
C THR A 255 -9.36 15.76 -0.36
N GLN A 256 -9.10 17.01 -0.76
CA GLN A 256 -9.96 17.71 -1.71
C GLN A 256 -9.36 17.63 -3.13
N GLN A 257 -10.15 17.12 -4.08
CA GLN A 257 -9.83 17.20 -5.50
C GLN A 257 -10.52 18.46 -6.08
N PRO A 258 -9.77 19.56 -6.29
CA PRO A 258 -9.70 20.05 -7.66
C PRO A 258 -8.30 20.57 -8.03
N ASP A 259 -7.31 19.67 -8.12
CA ASP A 259 -6.10 19.93 -8.93
C ASP A 259 -6.32 19.63 -10.43
N LYS A 260 -7.59 19.49 -10.82
CA LYS A 260 -8.01 19.09 -12.16
C LYS A 260 -8.46 20.30 -12.96
N VAL A 261 -8.17 20.27 -14.25
CA VAL A 261 -8.64 21.29 -15.21
C VAL A 261 -10.17 21.34 -15.18
N LEU A 262 -10.70 22.51 -14.83
CA LEU A 262 -12.12 22.80 -14.84
C LEU A 262 -12.59 23.11 -16.27
N LEU A 263 -13.45 22.26 -16.80
CA LEU A 263 -14.07 22.42 -18.10
C LEU A 263 -15.37 23.23 -17.98
N ARG A 264 -15.53 24.21 -18.88
CA ARG A 264 -16.78 24.96 -19.08
C ARG A 264 -17.17 24.87 -20.55
N HIS A 265 -18.20 24.11 -20.88
CA HIS A 265 -18.62 23.88 -22.26
C HIS A 265 -20.12 23.59 -22.33
N LYS A 266 -20.84 24.21 -23.28
CA LYS A 266 -22.27 23.97 -23.53
C LYS A 266 -23.15 23.98 -22.25
N ALA A 267 -23.02 25.03 -21.43
CA ALA A 267 -23.73 25.15 -20.15
C ALA A 267 -23.43 24.08 -19.08
N HIS A 268 -22.35 23.30 -19.23
CA HIS A 268 -21.81 22.41 -18.20
C HIS A 268 -20.55 22.99 -17.56
N ARG A 269 -20.35 22.68 -16.27
CA ARG A 269 -19.12 22.93 -15.50
C ARG A 269 -18.70 21.63 -14.78
N GLY A 270 -17.48 21.16 -14.97
CA GLY A 270 -16.97 19.93 -14.33
C GLY A 270 -15.48 19.68 -14.61
N PHE A 271 -14.98 18.51 -14.25
CA PHE A 271 -13.60 18.08 -14.54
C PHE A 271 -13.59 16.61 -14.98
N TYR A 272 -12.52 16.16 -15.64
CA TYR A 272 -12.37 14.77 -16.06
C TYR A 272 -12.06 13.87 -14.85
N VAL A 273 -12.73 12.72 -14.79
CA VAL A 273 -12.44 11.65 -13.82
C VAL A 273 -11.87 10.47 -14.61
N SER A 274 -10.63 10.09 -14.31
CA SER A 274 -9.97 8.96 -14.97
C SER A 274 -10.60 7.63 -14.53
N ALA A 275 -10.67 6.65 -15.42
CA ALA A 275 -10.98 5.27 -15.04
C ALA A 275 -9.73 4.50 -14.56
N ASP A 276 -8.54 5.03 -14.80
CA ASP A 276 -7.27 4.43 -14.38
C ASP A 276 -7.00 4.68 -12.90
N TRP A 277 -6.76 3.59 -12.16
CA TRP A 277 -6.47 3.60 -10.73
C TRP A 277 -5.02 3.99 -10.42
N LEU A 278 -4.12 3.88 -11.40
CA LEU A 278 -2.69 4.10 -11.20
C LEU A 278 -2.29 5.57 -11.36
N SER A 279 -2.87 6.26 -12.35
CA SER A 279 -2.58 7.66 -12.65
C SER A 279 -2.67 8.59 -11.42
N PRO A 280 -3.72 8.53 -10.57
CA PRO A 280 -3.83 9.42 -9.42
C PRO A 280 -2.73 9.26 -8.36
N PHE A 281 -2.04 8.11 -8.32
CA PHE A 281 -1.03 7.81 -7.30
C PHE A 281 0.39 7.74 -7.86
N THR A 282 0.63 8.19 -9.10
CA THR A 282 1.98 8.12 -9.71
C THR A 282 3.02 8.86 -8.88
N GLU A 283 2.71 10.06 -8.39
CA GLU A 283 3.61 10.82 -7.52
C GLU A 283 3.83 10.13 -6.17
N ALA A 284 2.80 9.44 -5.66
CA ALA A 284 2.86 8.71 -4.39
C ALA A 284 3.87 7.54 -4.46
N TYR A 285 3.85 6.75 -5.54
CA TYR A 285 4.84 5.68 -5.75
C TYR A 285 6.27 6.23 -5.86
N ILE A 286 6.46 7.33 -6.59
CA ILE A 286 7.79 7.96 -6.73
C ILE A 286 8.28 8.49 -5.36
N ALA A 287 7.39 9.10 -4.58
CA ALA A 287 7.70 9.61 -3.25
C ALA A 287 8.01 8.49 -2.25
N GLU A 288 7.29 7.37 -2.34
CA GLU A 288 7.58 6.16 -1.55
C GLU A 288 8.96 5.58 -1.88
N ASP A 289 9.24 5.35 -3.18
CA ASP A 289 10.55 4.88 -3.65
C ASP A 289 11.67 5.79 -3.16
N ARG A 290 11.49 7.12 -3.30
CA ARG A 290 12.47 8.11 -2.85
C ARG A 290 12.70 8.05 -1.34
N ALA A 291 11.63 8.06 -0.54
CA ALA A 291 11.74 8.00 0.91
C ALA A 291 12.39 6.69 1.38
N TRP A 292 12.13 5.58 0.69
CA TRP A 292 12.76 4.30 1.00
C TRP A 292 14.27 4.35 0.71
N ILE A 293 14.69 4.81 -0.46
CA ILE A 293 16.11 4.99 -0.80
C ILE A 293 16.82 5.96 0.16
N GLU A 294 16.20 7.09 0.47
CA GLU A 294 16.74 8.07 1.43
C GLU A 294 16.95 7.44 2.81
N SER A 295 16.01 6.61 3.29
CA SER A 295 16.17 5.91 4.56
C SER A 295 17.37 4.95 4.55
N LEU A 296 17.61 4.26 3.44
CA LEU A 296 18.75 3.36 3.27
C LEU A 296 20.07 4.11 3.22
N GLN A 297 20.13 5.23 2.50
CA GLN A 297 21.33 6.09 2.43
C GLN A 297 21.71 6.66 3.80
N ASN A 298 20.70 7.04 4.58
CA ASN A 298 20.90 7.66 5.90
C ASN A 298 21.04 6.66 7.04
N GLY A 299 20.77 5.37 6.78
CA GLY A 299 20.73 4.34 7.83
C GLY A 299 19.63 4.58 8.86
N THR A 300 18.52 5.21 8.45
CA THR A 300 17.37 5.50 9.31
C THR A 300 16.24 4.50 9.05
N VAL A 301 15.29 4.40 9.98
CA VAL A 301 14.07 3.62 9.76
C VAL A 301 13.23 4.30 8.69
N PHE A 302 12.71 3.51 7.75
CA PHE A 302 11.76 3.99 6.74
C PHE A 302 10.50 4.55 7.41
N SER A 303 10.08 5.75 6.99
CA SER A 303 8.94 6.46 7.58
C SER A 303 7.57 6.00 7.08
N GLY A 304 7.52 5.12 6.06
CA GLY A 304 6.29 4.57 5.51
C GLY A 304 5.76 3.37 6.30
N ALA A 305 5.03 2.49 5.62
CA ALA A 305 4.47 1.31 6.27
C ALA A 305 5.51 0.23 6.55
N SER A 306 5.36 -0.41 7.71
CA SER A 306 6.23 -1.44 8.26
C SER A 306 5.66 -2.85 8.08
N ALA A 307 6.41 -3.89 8.45
CA ALA A 307 5.85 -5.25 8.54
C ALA A 307 4.62 -5.31 9.46
N TRP A 308 4.62 -4.56 10.56
CA TRP A 308 3.46 -4.47 11.46
C TRP A 308 2.22 -3.94 10.73
N ASP A 309 2.39 -2.93 9.88
CA ASP A 309 1.29 -2.37 9.09
C ASP A 309 0.76 -3.38 8.07
N GLY A 310 1.65 -4.12 7.42
CA GLY A 310 1.27 -5.23 6.52
C GLY A 310 0.51 -6.34 7.25
N TYR A 311 0.96 -6.72 8.45
CA TYR A 311 0.27 -7.69 9.30
C TYR A 311 -1.11 -7.21 9.74
N MET A 312 -1.22 -5.96 10.22
CA MET A 312 -2.51 -5.37 10.59
C MET A 312 -3.46 -5.29 9.41
N ALA A 313 -3.00 -4.90 8.22
CA ALA A 313 -3.84 -4.89 7.02
C ALA A 313 -4.41 -6.27 6.71
N MET A 314 -3.62 -7.34 6.84
CA MET A 314 -4.09 -8.72 6.64
C MET A 314 -5.06 -9.16 7.74
N ALA A 315 -4.76 -8.89 9.02
CA ALA A 315 -5.63 -9.23 10.14
C ALA A 315 -7.01 -8.56 10.02
N VAL A 316 -7.04 -7.27 9.67
CA VAL A 316 -8.29 -6.52 9.46
C VAL A 316 -9.03 -7.04 8.23
N THR A 317 -8.33 -7.32 7.13
CA THR A 317 -8.94 -7.89 5.92
C THR A 317 -9.63 -9.22 6.22
N THR A 318 -8.96 -10.13 6.93
CA THR A 318 -9.53 -11.43 7.33
C THR A 318 -10.78 -11.25 8.18
N ALA A 319 -10.73 -10.37 9.19
CA ALA A 319 -11.90 -10.07 10.02
C ALA A 319 -13.05 -9.46 9.19
N CYS A 320 -12.75 -8.61 8.20
CA CYS A 320 -13.74 -8.02 7.32
C CYS A 320 -14.42 -9.07 6.43
N ILE A 321 -13.66 -10.04 5.91
CA ILE A 321 -14.20 -11.15 5.12
C ILE A 321 -15.12 -12.02 6.00
N GLU A 322 -14.69 -12.34 7.23
CA GLU A 322 -15.52 -13.08 8.18
C GLU A 322 -16.80 -12.31 8.52
N SER A 323 -16.70 -11.00 8.74
CA SER A 323 -17.85 -10.15 9.04
C SER A 323 -18.83 -10.09 7.87
N LEU A 324 -18.34 -9.97 6.64
CA LEU A 324 -19.16 -9.98 5.43
C LEU A 324 -19.95 -11.28 5.29
N HIS A 325 -19.31 -12.43 5.55
CA HIS A 325 -19.95 -13.74 5.45
C HIS A 325 -20.91 -14.03 6.61
N SER A 326 -20.50 -13.71 7.85
CA SER A 326 -21.28 -14.01 9.06
C SER A 326 -22.40 -13.01 9.34
N GLY A 327 -22.30 -11.78 8.82
CA GLY A 327 -23.21 -10.68 9.10
C GLY A 327 -23.11 -10.15 10.54
N LYS A 328 -22.00 -10.43 11.24
CA LYS A 328 -21.76 -10.08 12.64
C LYS A 328 -20.58 -9.11 12.79
N ILE A 329 -20.49 -8.47 13.95
CA ILE A 329 -19.27 -7.77 14.38
C ILE A 329 -18.19 -8.83 14.65
N VAL A 330 -16.99 -8.62 14.13
CA VAL A 330 -15.85 -9.53 14.28
C VAL A 330 -14.68 -8.78 14.91
N PRO A 331 -14.09 -9.30 16.01
CA PRO A 331 -12.90 -8.71 16.61
C PRO A 331 -11.66 -8.96 15.72
N VAL A 332 -10.74 -8.00 15.70
CA VAL A 332 -9.45 -8.15 15.04
C VAL A 332 -8.46 -8.73 16.05
N ASN A 333 -8.16 -10.03 15.95
CA ASN A 333 -7.27 -10.72 16.88
C ASN A 333 -5.82 -10.60 16.41
N THR A 334 -4.98 -9.94 17.21
CA THR A 334 -3.55 -9.75 16.91
C THR A 334 -2.69 -9.98 18.14
N ILE A 335 -1.38 -10.15 17.93
CA ILE A 335 -0.41 -10.09 19.03
C ILE A 335 -0.28 -8.65 19.55
N GLU A 336 0.40 -8.46 20.68
CA GLU A 336 0.74 -7.11 21.14
C GLU A 336 1.76 -6.44 20.21
N LYS A 337 1.56 -5.15 19.93
CA LYS A 337 2.46 -4.36 19.10
C LYS A 337 3.81 -4.17 19.81
N ALA A 338 4.85 -4.76 19.25
CA ALA A 338 6.20 -4.66 19.82
C ALA A 338 6.74 -3.22 19.77
N GLU A 339 7.56 -2.85 20.77
CA GLU A 339 8.16 -1.52 20.93
C GLU A 339 8.91 -1.04 19.68
N MET A 340 9.55 -1.96 18.94
CA MET A 340 10.27 -1.61 17.71
C MET A 340 9.37 -1.08 16.58
N TYR A 341 8.05 -1.22 16.69
CA TYR A 341 7.05 -0.71 15.73
C TYR A 341 6.23 0.46 16.29
N GLN A 342 6.51 0.92 17.51
CA GLN A 342 5.90 2.13 18.09
C GLN A 342 6.44 3.39 17.43
#